data_AF-A0A961JUE3-F1
#
_entry.id   AF-A0A961JUE3-F1
#
_cell.length_a   1.000
_cell.length_b   1.000
_cell.length_c   1.000
_cell.angle_alpha   90.00
_cell.angle_beta   90.00
_cell.angle_gamma   90.00
#
_symmetry.space_group_name_H-M   'P 1'
#
loop_
_entity.id
_entity.type
_entity.pdbx_description
1 polymer ?
#
loop_
_entity_poly.entity_id
_entity_poly.type
_entity_poly.pdbx_seq_one_letter_code
_entity_poly.pdbx_strand_id
1 'polypeptide(L)'
;NRLVKGIGFILAGIGFLFLGIYYMKHGFDAFSTQFDMTRYAMSGLLGLLVYTLVGTVATVVMQSSHATMVLTITALSAGQVSYENALALTIGANIGTTITAILGAITANYQGKRLALAHVTFKIVTATVTI
;
A
#
# COMPACT_ATOMS: atom_id res chain seq x y z
N ASN A 1 8.04 -28.23 -22.70
CA ASN A 1 6.71 -27.64 -22.39
C ASN A 1 6.56 -26.99 -21.01
N ARG A 2 7.63 -26.76 -20.23
CA ARG A 2 7.53 -26.08 -18.91
C ARG A 2 7.41 -24.55 -19.04
N LEU A 3 8.04 -23.95 -20.05
CA LEU A 3 7.97 -22.51 -20.32
C LEU A 3 6.55 -22.03 -20.66
N VAL A 4 5.85 -22.73 -21.55
CA VAL A 4 4.46 -22.39 -21.94
C VAL A 4 3.52 -22.45 -20.73
N LYS A 5 3.67 -23.47 -19.86
CA LYS A 5 2.90 -23.57 -18.61
C LYS A 5 3.24 -22.43 -17.64
N GLY A 6 4.52 -22.07 -17.51
CA GLY A 6 4.96 -20.96 -16.65
C GLY A 6 4.39 -19.61 -17.10
N ILE A 7 4.43 -19.32 -18.41
CA ILE A 7 3.81 -18.12 -18.98
C ILE A 7 2.30 -18.11 -18.73
N GLY A 8 1.63 -19.27 -18.88
CA GLY A 8 0.20 -19.40 -18.58
C GLY A 8 -0.16 -19.04 -17.13
N PHE A 9 0.64 -19.50 -16.15
CA PHE A 9 0.43 -19.15 -14.75
C PHE A 9 0.66 -17.66 -14.46
N ILE A 10 1.67 -17.04 -15.09
CA ILE A 10 1.93 -15.61 -14.96
C ILE A 10 0.73 -14.80 -15.48
N LEU A 11 0.24 -15.14 -16.68
CA LEU A 11 -0.92 -14.47 -17.27
C LEU A 11 -2.18 -14.65 -16.43
N ALA A 12 -2.42 -15.85 -15.89
CA ALA A 12 -3.55 -16.11 -15.00
C ALA A 12 -3.45 -15.27 -13.71
N GLY A 13 -2.27 -15.18 -13.10
CA GLY A 13 -2.04 -14.35 -11.92
C GLY A 13 -2.28 -12.86 -12.16
N ILE A 14 -1.82 -12.34 -13.30
CA ILE A 14 -2.10 -10.96 -13.73
C ILE A 14 -3.62 -10.76 -13.96
N GLY A 15 -4.29 -11.72 -14.60
CA GLY A 15 -5.75 -11.68 -14.79
C GLY A 15 -6.53 -11.62 -13.48
N PHE A 16 -6.15 -12.44 -12.49
CA PHE A 16 -6.74 -12.38 -11.15
C PHE A 16 -6.47 -11.07 -10.42
N LEU A 17 -5.28 -10.48 -10.59
CA LEU A 17 -4.94 -9.17 -10.02
C LEU A 17 -5.87 -8.09 -10.60
N PHE A 18 -6.05 -8.04 -11.92
CA PHE A 18 -6.99 -7.10 -12.55
C PHE A 18 -8.44 -7.35 -12.15
N LEU A 19 -8.85 -8.60 -11.99
CA LEU A 19 -10.18 -8.94 -11.51
C LEU A 19 -10.40 -8.45 -10.07
N GLY A 20 -9.40 -8.60 -9.20
CA GLY A 20 -9.41 -8.05 -7.85
C GLY A 20 -9.55 -6.52 -7.86
N ILE A 21 -8.76 -5.83 -8.68
CA ILE A 21 -8.84 -4.37 -8.88
C ILE A 21 -10.25 -3.97 -9.37
N TYR A 22 -10.83 -4.70 -10.32
CA TYR A 22 -12.17 -4.43 -10.85
C TYR A 22 -13.25 -4.49 -9.75
N TYR A 23 -13.22 -5.54 -8.92
CA TYR A 23 -14.15 -5.67 -7.80
C TYR A 23 -13.92 -4.62 -6.72
N MET A 24 -12.65 -4.27 -6.43
CA MET A 24 -12.33 -3.18 -5.51
C MET A 24 -12.89 -1.85 -6.02
N LYS A 25 -12.74 -1.53 -7.32
CA LYS A 25 -13.34 -0.33 -7.92
C LYS A 25 -14.86 -0.31 -7.78
N HIS A 26 -15.55 -1.40 -8.14
CA HIS A 26 -17.01 -1.48 -8.00
C HIS A 26 -17.47 -1.35 -6.55
N GLY A 27 -16.74 -1.95 -5.61
CA GLY A 27 -17.00 -1.79 -4.17
C GLY A 27 -16.85 -0.34 -3.71
N PHE A 28 -15.81 0.35 -4.18
CA PHE A 28 -15.62 1.78 -3.92
C PHE A 28 -16.73 2.63 -4.55
N ASP A 29 -17.09 2.43 -5.82
CA ASP A 29 -18.16 3.19 -6.48
C ASP A 29 -19.52 3.04 -5.75
N ALA A 30 -19.84 1.82 -5.30
CA ALA A 30 -21.02 1.56 -4.48
C ALA A 30 -20.96 2.24 -3.10
N PHE A 31 -19.77 2.30 -2.48
CA PHE A 31 -19.55 2.94 -1.19
C PHE A 31 -19.56 4.48 -1.29
N SER A 32 -19.01 5.04 -2.37
CA SER A 32 -18.95 6.48 -2.62
C SER A 32 -20.31 7.11 -2.89
N THR A 33 -21.30 6.29 -3.27
CA THR A 33 -22.70 6.73 -3.38
C THR A 33 -23.31 7.02 -1.99
N GLN A 34 -22.77 6.43 -0.92
CA GLN A 34 -23.22 6.65 0.47
C GLN A 34 -22.27 7.53 1.28
N PHE A 35 -20.97 7.50 1.00
CA PHE A 35 -19.93 8.29 1.67
C PHE A 35 -19.07 9.04 0.66
N ASP A 36 -19.24 10.36 0.57
CA ASP A 36 -18.39 11.19 -0.28
C ASP A 36 -17.00 11.36 0.33
N MET A 37 -16.07 10.48 -0.05
CA MET A 37 -14.68 10.51 0.40
C MET A 37 -13.91 11.73 -0.14
N THR A 38 -14.41 12.37 -1.21
CA THR A 38 -13.77 13.57 -1.78
C THR A 38 -13.87 14.76 -0.84
N ARG A 39 -14.86 14.79 0.07
CA ARG A 39 -14.95 15.79 1.15
C ARG A 39 -13.83 15.69 2.18
N TYR A 40 -13.24 14.51 2.31
CA TYR A 40 -12.11 14.27 3.23
C TYR A 40 -10.76 14.41 2.52
N ALA A 41 -10.75 14.74 1.22
CA ALA A 41 -9.54 15.06 0.49
C ALA A 41 -8.93 16.34 1.07
N MET A 42 -8.02 16.15 2.02
CA MET A 42 -7.23 17.22 2.61
C MET A 42 -6.07 17.56 1.70
N SER A 43 -5.78 18.85 1.56
CA SER A 43 -4.61 19.36 0.84
C SER A 43 -3.55 19.86 1.82
N GLY A 44 -2.30 19.93 1.38
CA GLY A 44 -1.18 20.45 2.17
C GLY A 44 -0.64 19.47 3.22
N LEU A 45 0.19 19.98 4.14
CA LEU A 45 0.97 19.17 5.08
C LEU A 45 0.10 18.27 5.98
N LEU A 46 -1.09 18.75 6.37
CA LEU A 46 -2.03 18.00 7.20
C LEU A 46 -2.61 16.80 6.43
N GLY A 47 -2.97 16.99 5.16
CA GLY A 47 -3.38 15.90 4.28
C GLY A 47 -2.28 14.87 4.08
N LEU A 48 -1.06 15.32 3.80
CA LEU A 48 0.12 14.45 3.67
C LEU A 48 0.29 13.56 4.90
N LEU A 49 0.27 14.13 6.11
CA LEU A 49 0.45 13.36 7.35
C LEU A 49 -0.69 12.37 7.59
N VAL A 50 -1.95 12.79 7.41
CA VAL A 50 -3.11 11.91 7.66
C VAL A 50 -3.13 10.76 6.67
N TYR A 51 -2.98 11.02 5.37
CA TYR A 51 -2.99 9.95 4.36
C TYR A 51 -1.76 9.05 4.45
N THR A 52 -0.61 9.57 4.89
CA THR A 52 0.56 8.74 5.25
C THR A 52 0.23 7.79 6.41
N LEU A 53 -0.45 8.26 7.45
CA LEU A 53 -0.89 7.42 8.57
C LEU A 53 -1.89 6.36 8.10
N VAL A 54 -2.88 6.74 7.29
CA VAL A 54 -3.87 5.81 6.71
C VAL A 54 -3.16 4.72 5.88
N GLY A 55 -2.22 5.09 5.02
CA GLY A 55 -1.45 4.14 4.21
C GLY A 55 -0.58 3.19 5.06
N THR A 56 -0.04 3.71 6.16
CA THR A 56 0.70 2.93 7.16
C THR A 56 -0.20 1.89 7.81
N VAL A 57 -1.35 2.30 8.34
CA VAL A 57 -2.33 1.41 8.99
C VAL A 57 -2.86 0.38 8.00
N ALA A 58 -3.26 0.80 6.80
CA ALA A 58 -3.73 -0.10 5.75
C ALA A 58 -2.69 -1.19 5.46
N THR A 59 -1.42 -0.81 5.37
CA THR A 59 -0.33 -1.77 5.14
C THR A 59 -0.06 -2.68 6.32
N VAL A 60 -0.18 -2.19 7.55
CA VAL A 60 -0.08 -3.05 8.74
C VAL A 60 -1.20 -4.07 8.75
N VAL A 61 -2.44 -3.67 8.42
CA VAL A 61 -3.58 -4.59 8.35
C VAL A 61 -3.39 -5.62 7.23
N MET A 62 -2.98 -5.17 6.05
CA MET A 62 -2.77 -6.04 4.90
C MET A 62 -1.48 -6.86 4.93
N GLN A 63 -0.52 -6.48 5.78
CA GLN A 63 0.83 -7.04 5.85
C GLN A 63 1.59 -7.02 4.50
N SER A 64 1.14 -6.19 3.54
CA SER A 64 1.69 -6.13 2.18
C SER A 64 1.59 -4.72 1.63
N SER A 65 2.73 -4.04 1.51
CA SER A 65 2.75 -2.69 0.92
C SER A 65 2.39 -2.70 -0.56
N HIS A 66 2.70 -3.78 -1.29
CA HIS A 66 2.33 -3.90 -2.69
C HIS A 66 0.80 -3.93 -2.86
N ALA A 67 0.11 -4.71 -2.02
CA ALA A 67 -1.35 -4.76 -2.04
C ALA A 67 -1.96 -3.39 -1.68
N THR A 68 -1.40 -2.68 -0.70
CA THR A 68 -1.80 -1.30 -0.38
C THR A 68 -1.56 -0.34 -1.55
N MET A 69 -0.42 -0.43 -2.25
CA MET A 69 -0.15 0.41 -3.42
C MET A 69 -1.15 0.15 -4.56
N VAL A 70 -1.48 -1.12 -4.83
CA VAL A 70 -2.49 -1.47 -5.83
C VAL A 70 -3.85 -0.87 -5.47
N LEU A 71 -4.23 -0.93 -4.19
CA LEU A 71 -5.44 -0.26 -3.68
C LEU A 71 -5.40 1.25 -3.90
N THR A 72 -4.29 1.90 -3.54
CA THR A 72 -4.09 3.34 -3.74
C THR A 72 -4.21 3.74 -5.22
N ILE A 73 -3.57 2.98 -6.12
CA ILE A 73 -3.65 3.21 -7.57
C ILE A 73 -5.09 3.03 -8.06
N THR A 74 -5.78 2.00 -7.56
CA THR A 74 -7.18 1.74 -7.90
C THR A 74 -8.08 2.89 -7.46
N ALA A 75 -7.93 3.37 -6.22
CA ALA A 75 -8.69 4.49 -5.67
C ALA A 75 -8.42 5.80 -6.43
N LEU A 76 -7.15 6.05 -6.82
CA LEU A 76 -6.78 7.18 -7.66
C LEU A 76 -7.44 7.08 -9.05
N SER A 77 -7.40 5.90 -9.69
CA SER A 77 -8.01 5.68 -11.00
C SER A 77 -9.55 5.78 -11.00
N ALA A 78 -10.16 5.58 -9.83
CA ALA A 78 -11.59 5.74 -9.59
C ALA A 78 -11.96 7.18 -9.18
N GLY A 79 -10.99 8.09 -9.09
CA GLY A 79 -11.20 9.49 -8.70
C GLY A 79 -11.55 9.69 -7.23
N GLN A 80 -11.36 8.67 -6.38
CA GLN A 80 -11.72 8.71 -4.95
C GLN A 80 -10.67 9.39 -4.08
N VAL A 81 -9.45 9.50 -4.58
CA VAL A 81 -8.31 10.10 -3.89
C VAL A 81 -7.57 11.00 -4.86
N SER A 82 -7.15 12.19 -4.41
CA SER A 82 -6.32 13.08 -5.21
C SER A 82 -4.92 12.48 -5.43
N TYR A 83 -4.21 12.98 -6.45
CA TYR A 83 -2.84 12.54 -6.71
C TYR A 83 -1.91 12.75 -5.48
N GLU A 84 -2.02 13.90 -4.80
CA GLU A 84 -1.24 14.19 -3.59
C GLU A 84 -1.54 13.20 -2.46
N ASN A 85 -2.81 12.88 -2.24
CA ASN A 85 -3.21 11.93 -1.21
C ASN A 85 -2.82 10.49 -1.57
N ALA A 86 -2.80 10.13 -2.85
CA ALA A 86 -2.29 8.86 -3.32
C ALA A 86 -0.77 8.72 -3.12
N LEU A 87 -0.01 9.79 -3.33
CA LEU A 87 1.42 9.82 -2.98
C LEU A 87 1.62 9.64 -1.47
N ALA A 88 0.87 10.38 -0.65
CA ALA A 88 0.90 10.25 0.80
C ALA A 88 0.60 8.82 1.28
N LEU A 89 -0.46 8.19 0.74
CA LEU A 89 -0.80 6.79 1.02
C LEU A 89 0.34 5.84 0.64
N THR A 90 1.03 6.10 -0.45
CA THR A 90 2.16 5.28 -0.92
C THR A 90 3.38 5.40 0.01
N ILE A 91 3.68 6.62 0.48
CA ILE A 91 4.70 6.86 1.50
C ILE A 91 4.34 6.10 2.79
N GLY A 92 3.08 6.20 3.21
CA GLY A 92 2.54 5.46 4.34
C GLY A 92 2.70 3.95 4.17
N ALA A 93 2.40 3.42 2.99
CA ALA A 93 2.55 2.00 2.71
C ALA A 93 4.00 1.52 2.80
N ASN A 94 4.95 2.36 2.40
CA ASN A 94 6.37 2.07 2.58
C ASN A 94 6.76 2.01 4.07
N ILE A 95 6.27 2.95 4.88
CA ILE A 95 6.49 2.96 6.34
C ILE A 95 5.82 1.76 7.01
N GLY A 96 4.60 1.39 6.61
CA GLY A 96 3.85 0.29 7.26
C GLY A 96 4.59 -1.05 7.29
N THR A 97 5.37 -1.36 6.24
CA THR A 97 6.20 -2.60 6.23
C THR A 97 7.30 -2.64 7.29
N THR A 98 7.70 -1.50 7.85
CA THR A 98 8.65 -1.45 8.96
C THR A 98 8.06 -2.06 10.23
N ILE A 99 6.75 -1.89 10.48
CA ILE A 99 6.06 -2.46 11.63
C ILE A 99 6.04 -3.98 11.52
N THR A 100 5.73 -4.53 10.34
CA THR A 100 5.81 -5.97 10.07
C THR A 100 7.24 -6.50 10.31
N ALA A 101 8.27 -5.77 9.84
CA ALA A 101 9.66 -6.16 10.06
C ALA A 101 10.03 -6.17 11.55
N ILE A 102 9.58 -5.18 12.32
CA ILE A 102 9.80 -5.11 13.78
C ILE A 102 9.08 -6.26 14.48
N LEU A 103 7.82 -6.51 14.15
CA LEU A 103 7.05 -7.61 14.73
C LEU A 103 7.71 -8.96 14.45
N GLY A 104 8.18 -9.19 13.22
CA GLY A 104 8.93 -10.40 12.85
C GLY A 104 10.27 -10.52 13.57
N ALA A 105 10.92 -9.39 13.92
CA ALA A 105 12.20 -9.37 14.60
C ALA A 105 12.12 -9.74 16.09
N ILE A 106 10.95 -9.61 16.73
CA ILE A 106 10.78 -9.91 18.16
C ILE A 106 11.21 -11.36 18.47
N THR A 107 10.81 -12.30 17.62
CA THR A 107 11.12 -13.74 17.78
C THR A 107 12.39 -14.16 17.02
N ALA A 108 13.05 -13.24 16.32
CA ALA A 108 14.21 -13.56 15.49
C ALA A 108 15.54 -13.63 16.27
N ASN A 109 16.51 -14.34 15.69
CA ASN A 109 17.89 -14.36 16.18
C ASN A 109 18.60 -13.01 15.96
N TYR A 110 19.85 -12.90 16.42
CA TYR A 110 20.64 -11.67 16.31
C TYR A 110 20.75 -11.15 14.85
N GLN A 111 20.88 -12.06 13.88
CA GLN A 111 20.94 -11.69 12.45
C GLN A 111 19.61 -11.11 11.96
N GLY A 112 18.48 -11.72 12.34
CA GLY A 112 17.15 -11.25 11.98
C GLY A 112 16.82 -9.88 12.59
N LYS A 113 17.23 -9.63 13.83
CA LYS A 113 17.08 -8.30 14.46
C LYS A 113 17.91 -7.24 13.74
N ARG A 114 19.15 -7.55 13.35
CA ARG A 114 20.00 -6.64 12.56
C ARG A 114 19.40 -6.34 11.19
N LEU A 115 18.84 -7.35 10.52
CA LEU A 115 18.17 -7.17 9.24
C LEU A 115 16.94 -6.28 9.38
N ALA A 116 16.11 -6.49 10.40
CA ALA A 116 14.94 -5.66 10.65
C ALA A 116 15.33 -4.21 10.95
N LEU A 117 16.36 -3.97 11.76
CA LEU A 117 16.87 -2.62 11.99
C LEU A 117 17.35 -1.96 10.69
N ALA A 118 18.15 -2.66 9.88
CA ALA A 118 18.58 -2.14 8.58
C ALA A 118 17.39 -1.81 7.66
N HIS A 119 16.37 -2.67 7.64
CA HIS A 119 15.15 -2.48 6.87
C HIS A 119 14.38 -1.24 7.34
N VAL A 120 14.16 -1.10 8.65
CA VAL A 120 13.46 0.03 9.26
C VAL A 120 14.19 1.34 8.95
N THR A 121 15.50 1.40 9.17
CA THR A 121 16.30 2.61 8.92
C THR A 121 16.25 3.01 7.45
N PHE A 122 16.44 2.05 6.54
CA PHE A 122 16.36 2.33 5.10
C PHE A 122 15.00 2.90 4.71
N LYS A 123 13.92 2.27 5.16
CA LYS A 123 12.54 2.67 4.83
C LYS A 123 12.17 4.04 5.40
N ILE A 124 12.58 4.35 6.64
CA ILE A 124 12.35 5.66 7.24
C ILE A 124 13.11 6.75 6.48
N VAL A 125 14.38 6.51 6.14
CA VAL A 125 15.16 7.49 5.36
C VAL A 125 14.50 7.74 4.00
N THR A 126 14.10 6.70 3.28
CA THR A 126 13.38 6.87 2.01
C THR A 126 12.07 7.65 2.20
N ALA A 127 11.30 7.36 3.24
CA ALA A 127 10.05 8.06 3.51
C ALA A 127 10.26 9.56 3.79
N THR A 128 11.25 9.91 4.62
CA THR A 128 11.57 11.32 4.94
C THR A 128 12.09 12.08 3.72
N VAL A 129 12.85 11.44 2.82
CA VAL A 129 13.35 12.07 1.58
C VAL A 129 12.22 12.28 0.55
N THR A 130 11.15 11.49 0.62
CA THR A 130 10.04 11.54 -0.33
C THR A 130 8.96 12.56 0.06
N ILE A 131 8.89 12.93 1.34
CA ILE A 131 8.00 13.97 1.90
C ILE A 131 8.55 15.35 1.57
#